data_AF-A0A957HKV0-F1
#
_entry.id   AF-A0A957HKV0-F1
#
_cell.length_a   1.000
_cell.length_b   1.000
_cell.length_c   1.000
_cell.angle_alpha   90.00
_cell.angle_beta   90.00
_cell.angle_gamma   90.00
#
_symmetry.space_group_name_H-M   'P 1'
#
loop_
_entity.id
_entity.type
_entity.pdbx_description
1 polymer ?
#
loop_
_entity_poly.entity_id
_entity_poly.type
_entity_poly.pdbx_seq_one_letter_code
_entity_poly.pdbx_strand_id
1 'polypeptide(L)'
;EYRFHVRRKWRFDFCWRLPNNLVACEIEGGIWMQTETGRSKGHAHPKRFESDCEKYNEAALYGWTIIRVTPAMIRDGRAMAWLERALCDE
;
A
#
# COMPACT_ATOMS: atom_id res chain seq x y z
N GLU A 1 12.94 0.07 5.82
CA GLU A 1 12.43 0.81 4.64
C GLU A 1 13.13 0.33 3.38
N TYR A 2 12.39 -0.22 2.41
CA TYR A 2 12.95 -0.68 1.14
C TYR A 2 12.60 0.31 0.02
N ARG A 3 13.61 0.75 -0.73
CA ARG A 3 13.44 1.62 -1.90
C ARG A 3 13.46 0.75 -3.16
N PHE A 4 12.29 0.50 -3.74
CA PHE A 4 12.17 -0.36 -4.93
C PHE A 4 12.36 0.39 -6.25
N HIS A 5 12.26 1.72 -6.26
CA HIS A 5 12.41 2.54 -7.47
C HIS A 5 13.69 3.39 -7.42
N VAL A 6 14.45 3.45 -8.53
CA VAL A 6 15.79 4.07 -8.59
C VAL A 6 15.74 5.59 -8.40
N ARG A 7 14.77 6.27 -9.05
CA ARG A 7 14.61 7.74 -9.01
C ARG A 7 13.62 8.23 -7.95
N ARG A 8 12.45 7.59 -7.81
CA ARG A 8 11.43 7.95 -6.83
C ARG A 8 11.75 7.27 -5.48
N LYS A 9 11.80 8.05 -4.39
CA LYS A 9 12.08 7.54 -3.03
C LYS A 9 10.85 6.90 -2.38
N TRP A 10 10.08 6.12 -3.15
CA TRP A 10 8.91 5.44 -2.61
C TRP A 10 9.31 4.35 -1.63
N ARG A 11 8.47 4.19 -0.63
CA ARG A 11 8.59 3.21 0.43
C ARG A 11 7.22 2.62 0.70
N PHE A 12 7.20 1.32 0.97
CA PHE A 12 6.03 0.65 1.54
C PHE A 12 6.04 0.80 3.06
N ASP A 13 4.85 0.79 3.68
CA ASP A 13 4.72 0.66 5.13
C ASP A 13 5.34 -0.66 5.61
N PHE A 14 4.99 -1.77 4.95
CA PHE A 14 5.59 -3.08 5.18
C PHE A 14 5.94 -3.78 3.86
N CYS A 15 7.01 -4.56 3.88
CA CYS A 15 7.40 -5.37 2.73
C CYS A 15 8.15 -6.64 3.15
N TRP A 16 7.92 -7.71 2.41
CA TRP A 16 8.59 -8.99 2.52
C TRP A 16 9.19 -9.37 1.16
N ARG A 17 10.47 -9.72 1.18
CA ARG A 17 11.21 -10.21 0.01
C ARG A 17 11.55 -11.67 0.24
N LEU A 18 10.70 -12.55 -0.27
CA LEU A 18 10.92 -13.98 -0.29
C LEU A 18 11.73 -14.36 -1.55
N PRO A 19 12.38 -15.54 -1.60
CA PRO A 19 13.18 -15.93 -2.76
C PRO A 19 12.45 -15.86 -4.09
N ASN A 20 11.14 -16.18 -4.10
CA ASN A 20 10.31 -16.21 -5.29
C ASN A 20 9.21 -15.13 -5.32
N ASN A 21 8.96 -14.45 -4.19
CA ASN A 21 7.84 -13.52 -4.04
C ASN A 21 8.25 -12.18 -3.43
N LEU A 22 7.68 -11.11 -3.97
CA LEU A 22 7.78 -9.77 -3.43
C LEU A 22 6.39 -9.33 -2.96
N VAL A 23 6.20 -9.14 -1.66
CA VAL A 23 4.90 -8.75 -1.10
C VAL A 23 5.05 -7.44 -0.34
N ALA A 24 4.18 -6.48 -0.63
CA ALA A 24 4.10 -5.22 0.08
C ALA A 24 2.72 -5.05 0.73
N CYS A 25 2.68 -4.41 1.90
CA CYS A 25 1.44 -4.01 2.55
C CYS A 25 1.45 -2.51 2.80
N GLU A 26 0.37 -1.85 2.40
CA GLU A 26 0.17 -0.40 2.57
C GLU A 26 -1.09 -0.15 3.39
N ILE A 27 -0.95 0.65 4.44
CA ILE A 27 -2.06 1.00 5.33
C ILE A 27 -2.64 2.34 4.87
N GLU A 28 -3.75 2.24 4.15
CA GLU A 28 -4.51 3.37 3.63
C GLU A 28 -5.31 4.04 4.76
N GLY A 29 -4.66 4.98 5.45
CA GLY A 29 -5.26 5.83 6.47
C GLY A 29 -5.87 7.11 5.91
N GLY A 30 -6.82 7.71 6.62
CA GLY A 30 -7.28 9.07 6.29
C GLY A 30 -8.09 9.23 5.00
N ILE A 31 -8.57 8.13 4.40
CA ILE A 31 -9.53 8.14 3.28
C ILE A 31 -10.77 8.99 3.65
N TRP A 32 -11.22 8.86 4.91
CA TRP A 32 -12.40 9.56 5.44
C TRP A 32 -12.07 10.79 6.31
N MET A 33 -10.80 11.20 6.40
CA MET A 33 -10.42 12.39 7.17
C MET A 33 -10.70 13.65 6.34
N GLN A 34 -11.91 14.19 6.49
CA GLN A 34 -12.21 15.57 6.15
C GLN A 34 -11.56 16.51 7.17
N THR A 35 -10.89 17.56 6.71
CA THR A 35 -10.53 18.69 7.58
C THR A 35 -11.78 19.46 7.97
N GLU A 36 -11.71 20.26 9.04
CA GLU A 36 -12.76 21.23 9.42
C GLU A 36 -13.16 22.18 8.26
N THR A 37 -12.31 22.34 7.25
CA THR A 37 -12.57 23.12 6.04
C THR A 37 -13.28 22.35 4.92
N GLY A 38 -13.74 21.12 5.17
CA GLY A 38 -14.39 20.25 4.18
C GLY A 38 -13.44 19.68 3.10
N ARG A 39 -12.13 19.90 3.24
CA ARG A 39 -11.11 19.40 2.30
C ARG A 39 -10.59 18.05 2.78
N SER A 40 -10.44 17.09 1.87
CA SER A 40 -9.82 15.81 2.20
C SER A 40 -8.33 15.99 2.49
N LYS A 41 -7.89 15.70 3.72
CA LYS A 41 -6.46 15.80 4.13
C LYS A 41 -5.62 14.59 3.72
N GLY A 42 -6.29 13.48 3.37
CA GLY A 42 -5.66 12.17 3.11
C GLY A 42 -5.51 11.84 1.62
N HIS A 43 -5.48 10.53 1.33
CA HIS A 43 -5.34 9.92 0.00
C HIS A 43 -6.40 10.34 -1.03
N ALA A 44 -7.35 11.18 -0.66
CA ALA A 44 -8.40 11.72 -1.53
C ALA A 44 -8.04 13.05 -2.23
N HIS A 45 -6.82 13.60 -2.04
CA HIS A 45 -6.36 14.72 -2.88
C HIS A 45 -5.96 14.21 -4.29
N PRO A 46 -6.47 14.78 -5.40
CA PRO A 46 -6.25 14.26 -6.75
C PRO A 46 -4.77 14.04 -7.12
N LYS A 47 -3.90 15.01 -6.85
CA LYS A 47 -2.44 14.87 -7.09
C LYS A 47 -1.77 13.76 -6.28
N ARG A 48 -2.28 13.47 -5.07
CA ARG A 48 -1.74 12.42 -4.21
C ARG A 48 -2.22 11.06 -4.69
N PHE A 49 -3.48 10.98 -5.10
CA PHE A 49 -4.04 9.80 -5.76
C PHE A 49 -3.27 9.43 -7.03
N GLU A 50 -3.00 10.39 -7.92
CA GLU A 50 -2.18 10.15 -9.13
C GLU A 50 -0.77 9.65 -8.78
N SER A 51 -0.12 10.26 -7.77
CA SER A 51 1.19 9.78 -7.31
C SER A 51 1.15 8.39 -6.68
N ASP A 52 0.07 8.04 -5.98
CA ASP A 52 -0.13 6.71 -5.40
C ASP A 52 -0.37 5.68 -6.53
N CYS A 53 -1.14 6.05 -7.58
CA CYS A 53 -1.30 5.24 -8.78
C CYS A 53 0.03 4.96 -9.48
N GLU A 54 0.89 5.99 -9.69
CA GLU A 54 2.24 5.80 -10.24
C GLU A 54 3.04 4.80 -9.40
N LYS A 55 3.04 4.98 -8.07
CA LYS A 55 3.78 4.12 -7.14
C LYS A 55 3.33 2.66 -7.23
N TYR A 56 2.03 2.41 -7.20
CA TYR A 56 1.48 1.06 -7.20
C TYR A 56 1.66 0.36 -8.55
N ASN A 57 1.49 1.10 -9.65
CA ASN A 57 1.73 0.54 -10.98
C ASN A 57 3.19 0.14 -11.18
N GLU A 58 4.13 1.02 -10.82
CA GLU A 58 5.56 0.71 -10.88
C GLU A 58 5.91 -0.49 -10.00
N ALA A 59 5.41 -0.52 -8.76
CA ALA A 59 5.61 -1.65 -7.86
C ALA A 59 5.11 -2.98 -8.47
N ALA A 60 3.91 -2.98 -9.06
CA ALA A 60 3.35 -4.16 -9.71
C ALA A 60 4.20 -4.61 -10.92
N LEU A 61 4.67 -3.67 -11.73
CA LEU A 61 5.58 -3.95 -12.86
C LEU A 61 6.93 -4.51 -12.40
N TYR A 62 7.39 -4.15 -11.21
CA TYR A 62 8.58 -4.74 -10.56
C TYR A 62 8.31 -6.12 -9.92
N GLY A 63 7.12 -6.68 -10.08
CA GLY A 63 6.75 -8.00 -9.56
C GLY A 63 6.29 -8.00 -8.11
N TRP A 64 5.90 -6.85 -7.55
CA TRP A 64 5.33 -6.78 -6.20
C TRP A 64 3.84 -7.13 -6.20
N THR A 65 3.45 -8.07 -5.35
CA THR A 65 2.08 -8.23 -4.88
C THR A 65 1.81 -7.17 -3.81
N ILE A 66 0.95 -6.21 -4.11
CA ILE A 66 0.68 -5.06 -3.22
C ILE A 66 -0.70 -5.26 -2.57
N ILE A 67 -0.70 -5.41 -1.24
CA ILE A 67 -1.91 -5.54 -0.43
C ILE A 67 -2.21 -4.19 0.23
N ARG A 68 -3.31 -3.55 -0.17
CA ARG A 68 -3.74 -2.26 0.40
C ARG A 68 -4.86 -2.50 1.40
N VAL A 69 -4.66 -2.05 2.64
CA VAL A 69 -5.60 -2.31 3.73
C VAL A 69 -5.96 -1.02 4.46
N THR A 70 -7.15 -0.98 5.05
CA THR A 70 -7.55 0.12 5.95
C THR A 70 -7.36 -0.31 7.41
N PRO A 71 -7.29 0.63 8.37
CA PRO A 71 -7.28 0.28 9.79
C PRO A 71 -8.44 -0.61 10.23
N ALA A 72 -9.61 -0.49 9.58
CA ALA A 72 -10.76 -1.37 9.84
C ALA A 72 -10.48 -2.81 9.39
N MET A 73 -9.88 -2.99 8.22
CA MET A 73 -9.50 -4.32 7.69
C MET A 73 -8.41 -5.01 8.51
N ILE A 74 -7.57 -4.23 9.21
CA ILE A 74 -6.61 -4.77 10.17
C ILE A 74 -7.36 -5.29 11.41
N ARG A 75 -8.30 -4.50 11.94
CA ARG A 75 -9.07 -4.85 13.14
C ARG A 75 -10.01 -6.04 12.94
N ASP A 76 -10.59 -6.18 11.75
CA ASP A 76 -11.48 -7.29 11.40
C ASP A 76 -10.75 -8.54 10.86
N GLY A 77 -9.42 -8.51 10.82
CA GLY A 77 -8.58 -9.65 10.46
C GLY A 77 -8.42 -9.90 8.95
N ARG A 78 -9.16 -9.20 8.07
CA ARG A 78 -9.03 -9.39 6.62
C ARG A 78 -7.64 -9.08 6.10
N ALA A 79 -6.97 -8.07 6.67
CA ALA A 79 -5.59 -7.74 6.34
C ALA A 79 -4.65 -8.93 6.53
N MET A 80 -4.79 -9.65 7.65
CA MET A 80 -3.96 -10.82 7.95
C MET A 80 -4.26 -11.96 6.97
N ALA A 81 -5.54 -12.24 6.70
CA ALA A 81 -5.93 -13.28 5.77
C ALA A 81 -5.38 -13.06 4.34
N TRP A 82 -5.33 -11.81 3.87
CA TRP A 82 -4.71 -11.51 2.57
C TRP A 82 -3.19 -11.62 2.60
N LEU A 83 -2.54 -11.20 3.69
CA LEU A 83 -1.10 -11.31 3.83
C LEU A 83 -0.65 -12.77 3.92
N GLU A 84 -1.36 -13.61 4.66
CA GLU A 84 -1.10 -15.04 4.71
C GLU A 84 -1.17 -15.67 3.32
N ARG A 85 -2.25 -15.39 2.57
CA ARG A 85 -2.38 -15.88 1.19
C ARG A 85 -1.29 -15.39 0.25
N ALA A 86 -0.80 -14.16 0.44
CA ALA A 86 0.25 -13.59 -0.41
C ALA A 86 1.66 -14.09 -0.05
N LEU A 87 1.89 -14.46 1.22
CA LEU A 87 3.20 -14.89 1.72
C LEU A 87 3.40 -16.40 1.68
N CYS A 88 2.32 -17.17 1.85
CA CYS A 88 2.33 -18.62 1.94
C CYS A 88 1.85 -19.25 0.63
N ASP A 89 2.42 -18.89 -0.52
CA ASP A 89 2.11 -19.53 -1.82
C ASP A 89 1.74 -21.02 -1.64
N GLU A 90 0.53 -21.40 -2.08
CA GLU A 90 0.22 -22.81 -2.35
C GLU A 90 1.06 -23.32 -3.53
#